data_AF-A0A3N5T3L0-F1
#
_entry.id   AF-A0A3N5T3L0-F1
#
_cell.length_a   1.000
_cell.length_b   1.000
_cell.length_c   1.000
_cell.angle_alpha   90.00
_cell.angle_beta   90.00
_cell.angle_gamma   90.00
#
_symmetry.space_group_name_H-M   'P 1'
#
loop_
_entity.id
_entity.type
_entity.pdbx_description
1 polymer ?
#
loop_
_entity_poly.entity_id
_entity_poly.type
_entity_poly.pdbx_seq_one_letter_code
_entity_poly.pdbx_strand_id
1 'polypeptide(L)'
;MALETAFRRFSLLPGFIQTGNGEPRKEHWVGNKPSTPPQQDQKQGGGHGRPPQRPDTRSYRDLASLTLGEVNDAYSYFKNQLIPAPAETWIAKNYFCYLPLKRRGGARPPAVFGRVRTCYPADGYVDNIEELEMYFPGREAAPDLLHVRFDDLSPQAPTQSYCVGVKMYVSEQEMQDFSRSENIFIEKGFAPLYETGYIDLLEVSEQNQAALPWLYVIGSGWFASIPDSVQGEVREQLRKLVRWKKDLFNYHPGRYSLQVRALNEELDFQYGFTENYLVAPQDTGQALRKVEERFGEMFMRGME
;
A
#
# COMPACT_ATOMS: atom_id res chain seq x y z
N MET A 1 16.51 18.21 8.35
CA MET A 1 15.25 18.71 8.95
C MET A 1 14.00 18.27 8.13
N ALA A 2 14.04 17.15 7.40
CA ALA A 2 12.94 16.71 6.53
C ALA A 2 11.90 15.79 7.23
N LEU A 3 12.27 15.18 8.36
CA LEU A 3 11.39 14.23 9.08
C LEU A 3 10.23 14.92 9.83
N GLU A 4 10.41 16.18 10.24
CA GLU A 4 9.36 16.95 10.92
C GLU A 4 8.25 17.44 9.98
N THR A 5 8.55 17.60 8.69
CA THR A 5 7.60 18.15 7.70
C THR A 5 6.56 17.12 7.27
N ALA A 6 6.94 15.84 7.19
CA ALA A 6 6.01 14.74 6.89
C ALA A 6 4.99 14.57 8.04
N PHE A 7 5.44 14.60 9.30
CA PHE A 7 4.54 14.49 10.45
C PHE A 7 3.62 15.72 10.65
N ARG A 8 4.09 16.93 10.32
CA ARG A 8 3.29 18.16 10.48
C ARG A 8 2.10 18.28 9.53
N ARG A 9 2.05 17.54 8.42
CA ARG A 9 0.87 17.55 7.52
C ARG A 9 -0.21 16.54 7.93
N PHE A 10 0.13 15.50 8.69
CA PHE A 10 -0.89 14.62 9.30
C PHE A 10 -1.64 15.29 10.46
N SER A 11 -1.12 16.42 10.99
CA SER A 11 -1.82 17.23 12.00
C SER A 11 -2.95 18.09 11.42
N LEU A 12 -3.07 18.18 10.09
CA LEU A 12 -4.03 19.02 9.39
C LEU A 12 -5.04 18.20 8.57
N LEU A 13 -5.46 17.05 9.11
CA LEU A 13 -6.72 16.42 8.72
C LEU A 13 -7.88 17.38 9.06
N PRO A 14 -8.59 17.97 8.08
CA PRO A 14 -9.82 18.70 8.38
C PRO A 14 -10.90 17.65 8.63
N GLY A 15 -11.28 17.46 9.89
CA GLY A 15 -12.60 16.95 10.25
C GLY A 15 -12.75 15.44 10.45
N PHE A 16 -11.96 14.84 11.35
CA PHE A 16 -12.51 13.75 12.15
C PHE A 16 -13.30 14.38 13.33
N ILE A 17 -14.62 14.32 13.22
CA ILE A 17 -15.59 14.23 14.31
C ILE A 17 -15.39 15.27 15.43
N GLN A 18 -15.92 16.48 15.23
CA GLN A 18 -16.44 17.22 16.38
C GLN A 18 -17.51 16.34 17.02
N THR A 19 -17.19 15.80 18.20
CA THR A 19 -18.12 15.24 19.16
C THR A 19 -19.04 16.35 19.67
N GLY A 20 -20.00 16.73 18.83
CA GLY A 20 -21.18 17.48 19.26
C GLY A 20 -22.09 16.55 20.04
N ASN A 21 -21.93 16.56 21.36
CA ASN A 21 -22.83 16.02 22.39
C ASN A 21 -22.95 14.48 22.46
N GLY A 22 -21.99 13.85 23.14
CA GLY A 22 -22.27 13.00 24.32
C GLY A 22 -23.25 11.83 24.27
N GLU A 23 -23.74 11.39 23.11
CA GLU A 23 -24.57 10.18 23.00
C GLU A 23 -24.12 9.30 21.82
N PRO A 24 -23.97 7.97 22.00
CA PRO A 24 -23.67 7.07 20.90
C PRO A 24 -24.87 7.02 19.94
N ARG A 25 -24.64 7.34 18.67
CA ARG A 25 -25.63 7.12 17.62
C ARG A 25 -25.90 5.62 17.50
N LYS A 26 -27.16 5.25 17.67
CA LYS A 26 -27.70 3.89 17.54
C LYS A 26 -27.33 3.27 16.20
N GLU A 27 -26.92 2.02 16.26
CA GLU A 27 -26.72 1.10 15.14
C GLU A 27 -27.97 1.05 14.25
N HIS A 28 -27.83 1.30 12.96
CA HIS A 28 -28.87 0.98 11.98
C HIS A 28 -28.84 -0.52 11.70
N TRP A 29 -29.51 -1.27 12.55
CA TRP A 29 -29.94 -2.64 12.30
C TRP A 29 -30.84 -2.68 11.06
N VAL A 30 -30.37 -3.29 9.97
CA VAL A 30 -31.25 -3.78 8.89
C VAL A 30 -31.42 -5.28 9.08
N GLY A 31 -32.37 -5.64 9.94
CA GLY A 31 -32.77 -7.01 10.16
C GLY A 31 -34.16 -7.04 10.78
N ASN A 32 -35.19 -7.05 9.94
CA ASN A 32 -36.54 -7.46 10.34
C ASN A 32 -37.39 -7.77 9.10
N LYS A 33 -37.27 -9.00 8.59
CA LYS A 33 -38.41 -9.73 8.02
C LYS A 33 -38.35 -11.19 8.51
N PRO A 34 -39.43 -11.72 9.10
CA PRO A 34 -39.45 -13.07 9.65
C PRO A 34 -39.37 -14.14 8.55
N SER A 35 -38.76 -15.26 8.93
CA SER A 35 -38.49 -16.46 8.15
C SER A 35 -39.75 -17.06 7.53
N THR A 36 -39.77 -17.21 6.20
CA THR A 36 -40.75 -18.06 5.51
C THR A 36 -40.19 -19.50 5.46
N PRO A 37 -40.94 -20.54 5.88
CA PRO A 37 -40.45 -21.91 5.84
C PRO A 37 -40.35 -22.44 4.38
N PRO A 38 -39.44 -23.38 4.09
CA PRO A 38 -39.26 -23.89 2.73
C PRO A 38 -40.41 -24.82 2.34
N GLN A 39 -41.16 -24.42 1.31
CA GLN A 39 -42.08 -25.27 0.59
C GLN A 39 -41.28 -26.10 -0.44
N GLN A 40 -41.31 -27.42 -0.30
CA GLN A 40 -40.92 -28.34 -1.36
C GLN A 40 -41.87 -28.17 -2.54
N ASP A 41 -41.34 -27.93 -3.73
CA ASP A 41 -41.96 -28.44 -4.94
C ASP A 41 -40.95 -28.69 -6.07
N GLN A 42 -41.27 -29.73 -6.82
CA GLN A 42 -40.44 -30.44 -7.79
C GLN A 42 -40.50 -29.82 -9.21
N LYS A 43 -39.36 -29.98 -9.91
CA LYS A 43 -39.16 -30.23 -11.35
C LYS A 43 -38.98 -29.07 -12.37
N GLN A 44 -37.78 -29.17 -12.99
CA GLN A 44 -37.43 -29.14 -14.42
C GLN A 44 -37.37 -27.81 -15.19
N GLY A 45 -36.16 -27.54 -15.71
CA GLY A 45 -35.99 -27.02 -17.08
C GLY A 45 -34.91 -25.95 -17.27
N GLY A 46 -33.95 -26.22 -18.16
CA GLY A 46 -33.28 -25.19 -18.97
C GLY A 46 -31.95 -24.68 -18.44
N GLY A 47 -30.84 -25.15 -19.04
CA GLY A 47 -29.50 -24.69 -18.73
C GLY A 47 -29.19 -23.28 -19.25
N HIS A 48 -28.29 -22.60 -18.56
CA HIS A 48 -27.26 -21.75 -19.15
C HIS A 48 -26.06 -21.72 -18.21
N GLY A 49 -24.87 -21.91 -18.79
CA GLY A 49 -23.63 -22.12 -18.07
C GLY A 49 -23.27 -20.96 -17.15
N ARG A 50 -23.12 -21.27 -15.86
CA ARG A 50 -22.17 -20.53 -15.03
C ARG A 50 -20.79 -21.10 -15.34
N PRO A 51 -19.78 -20.28 -15.69
CA PRO A 51 -18.41 -20.77 -15.66
C PRO A 51 -18.12 -21.21 -14.22
N PRO A 52 -17.37 -22.30 -14.01
CA PRO A 52 -17.01 -22.71 -12.67
C PRO A 52 -16.18 -21.60 -12.05
N GLN A 53 -16.71 -20.93 -11.03
CA GLN A 53 -15.86 -20.22 -10.08
C GLN A 53 -14.97 -21.31 -9.48
N ARG A 54 -13.72 -21.37 -9.92
CA ARG A 54 -12.70 -22.14 -9.24
C ARG A 54 -12.68 -21.60 -7.80
N PRO A 55 -12.95 -22.43 -6.77
CA PRO A 55 -12.51 -22.05 -5.45
C PRO A 55 -10.98 -22.00 -5.53
N ASP A 56 -10.41 -20.83 -5.29
CA ASP A 56 -8.98 -20.69 -5.06
C ASP A 56 -8.68 -21.46 -3.77
N THR A 57 -8.47 -22.78 -3.88
CA THR A 57 -8.10 -23.62 -2.73
C THR A 57 -6.63 -23.41 -2.42
N ARG A 58 -6.23 -22.17 -2.12
CA ARG A 58 -5.07 -21.95 -1.26
C ARG A 58 -5.54 -22.23 0.15
N SER A 59 -5.20 -23.42 0.65
CA SER A 59 -5.38 -23.74 2.06
C SER A 59 -4.66 -22.70 2.92
N TYR A 60 -5.30 -22.21 3.97
CA TYR A 60 -4.65 -21.32 4.92
C TYR A 60 -3.42 -22.00 5.54
N ARG A 61 -2.30 -21.28 5.60
CA ARG A 61 -1.13 -21.72 6.36
C ARG A 61 -1.40 -21.54 7.84
N ASP A 62 -1.10 -22.57 8.63
CA ASP A 62 -1.31 -22.55 10.08
C ASP A 62 -0.33 -21.58 10.75
N LEU A 63 -0.84 -20.71 11.63
CA LEU A 63 -0.03 -19.79 12.43
C LEU A 63 1.02 -20.52 13.28
N ALA A 64 0.76 -21.76 13.72
CA ALA A 64 1.72 -22.55 14.48
C ALA A 64 2.90 -23.08 13.62
N SER A 65 2.79 -23.04 12.29
CA SER A 65 3.86 -23.42 11.36
C SER A 65 4.82 -22.29 11.02
N LEU A 66 4.50 -21.06 11.40
CA LEU A 66 5.36 -19.90 11.19
C LEU A 66 6.48 -19.89 12.22
N THR A 67 7.71 -19.65 11.77
CA THR A 67 8.83 -19.46 12.69
C THR A 67 9.04 -17.98 13.01
N LEU A 68 9.66 -17.70 14.16
CA LEU A 68 10.08 -16.32 14.50
C LEU A 68 11.06 -15.76 13.45
N GLY A 69 11.92 -16.61 12.88
CA GLY A 69 12.85 -16.22 11.82
C GLY A 69 12.12 -15.71 10.59
N GLU A 70 11.14 -16.45 10.07
CA GLU A 70 10.36 -16.04 8.90
C GLU A 70 9.63 -14.71 9.12
N VAL A 71 9.04 -14.50 10.31
CA VAL A 71 8.34 -13.24 10.64
C VAL A 71 9.34 -12.06 10.67
N ASN A 72 10.52 -12.27 11.25
CA ASN A 72 11.56 -11.24 11.33
C ASN A 72 12.16 -10.91 9.96
N ASP A 73 12.38 -11.93 9.12
CA ASP A 73 12.89 -11.77 7.76
C ASP A 73 11.88 -10.98 6.92
N ALA A 74 10.60 -11.38 6.99
CA ALA A 74 9.52 -10.67 6.30
C ALA A 74 9.40 -9.20 6.73
N TYR A 75 9.37 -8.94 8.04
CA TYR A 75 9.34 -7.56 8.53
C TYR A 75 10.59 -6.77 8.09
N SER A 76 11.77 -7.37 8.21
CA SER A 76 13.04 -6.71 7.86
C SER A 76 13.17 -6.37 6.38
N TYR A 77 12.59 -7.20 5.51
CA TYR A 77 12.56 -6.95 4.06
C TYR A 77 11.70 -5.72 3.72
N PHE A 78 10.54 -5.57 4.36
CA PHE A 78 9.60 -4.48 4.06
C PHE A 78 9.82 -3.22 4.90
N LYS A 79 10.45 -3.27 6.08
CA LYS A 79 10.46 -2.15 7.06
C LYS A 79 10.84 -0.78 6.49
N ASN A 80 11.79 -0.72 5.56
CA ASN A 80 12.25 0.54 4.95
C ASN A 80 11.26 1.11 3.92
N GLN A 81 10.28 0.30 3.52
CA GLN A 81 9.22 0.63 2.57
C GLN A 81 7.94 1.05 3.28
N LEU A 82 7.88 0.90 4.61
CA LEU A 82 6.69 1.07 5.40
C LEU A 82 6.72 2.40 6.15
N ILE A 83 5.59 3.10 6.11
CA ILE A 83 5.32 4.32 6.85
C ILE A 83 4.23 4.00 7.86
N PRO A 84 4.40 4.35 9.15
CA PRO A 84 3.36 4.15 10.15
C PRO A 84 2.02 4.72 9.66
N ALA A 85 0.95 3.95 9.84
CA ALA A 85 -0.39 4.40 9.52
C ALA A 85 -0.77 5.63 10.36
N PRO A 86 -1.61 6.55 9.85
CA PRO A 86 -2.02 7.75 10.58
C PRO A 86 -2.73 7.47 11.91
N ALA A 87 -3.42 6.33 12.00
CA ALA A 87 -4.07 5.85 13.21
C ALA A 87 -3.36 4.59 13.70
N GLU A 88 -2.76 4.67 14.89
CA GLU A 88 -2.17 3.51 15.56
C GLU A 88 -3.23 2.43 15.75
N THR A 89 -2.85 1.16 15.59
CA THR A 89 -3.72 -0.02 15.72
C THR A 89 -4.89 -0.14 14.70
N TRP A 90 -4.99 0.77 13.73
CA TRP A 90 -5.98 0.68 12.66
C TRP A 90 -5.65 -0.44 11.67
N ILE A 91 -6.57 -1.37 11.44
CA ILE A 91 -6.46 -2.45 10.48
C ILE A 91 -7.40 -2.15 9.31
N ALA A 92 -6.85 -2.17 8.11
CA ALA A 92 -7.61 -1.99 6.87
C ALA A 92 -6.99 -2.81 5.75
N LYS A 93 -7.81 -3.10 4.73
CA LYS A 93 -7.36 -3.77 3.51
C LYS A 93 -6.13 -3.07 2.91
N ASN A 94 -5.19 -3.88 2.43
CA ASN A 94 -3.89 -3.48 1.86
C ASN A 94 -2.84 -2.95 2.84
N TYR A 95 -3.17 -2.72 4.11
CA TYR A 95 -2.19 -2.28 5.11
C TYR A 95 -1.28 -3.43 5.49
N PHE A 96 -0.03 -3.12 5.83
CA PHE A 96 0.83 -4.07 6.51
C PHE A 96 0.60 -3.97 8.00
N CYS A 97 0.41 -5.10 8.67
CA CYS A 97 0.19 -5.16 10.11
C CYS A 97 1.22 -6.09 10.75
N TYR A 98 1.76 -5.65 11.89
CA TYR A 98 2.50 -6.47 12.83
C TYR A 98 1.58 -6.73 14.04
N LEU A 99 1.09 -7.96 14.16
CA LEU A 99 0.03 -8.35 15.08
C LEU A 99 0.59 -9.27 16.17
N PRO A 100 0.57 -8.85 17.45
CA PRO A 100 0.92 -9.71 18.56
C PRO A 100 -0.05 -10.89 18.69
N LEU A 101 0.50 -12.10 18.88
CA LEU A 101 -0.28 -13.32 19.02
C LEU A 101 -0.28 -13.81 20.48
N LYS A 102 -1.40 -14.38 20.93
CA LYS A 102 -1.45 -15.14 22.18
C LYS A 102 -0.53 -16.35 22.05
N ARG A 103 0.30 -16.57 23.07
CA ARG A 103 1.10 -17.79 23.16
C ARG A 103 0.17 -19.00 23.26
N ARG A 104 0.26 -19.92 22.30
CA ARG A 104 -0.38 -21.24 22.34
C ARG A 104 0.70 -22.31 22.17
N GLY A 105 1.18 -22.85 23.29
CA GLY A 105 2.31 -23.78 23.31
C GLY A 105 3.64 -23.14 22.90
N GLY A 106 4.66 -23.97 22.67
CA GLY A 106 6.01 -23.52 22.30
C GLY A 106 6.26 -23.33 20.80
N ALA A 107 5.29 -23.67 19.93
CA ALA A 107 5.50 -23.69 18.48
C ALA A 107 5.10 -22.39 17.76
N ARG A 108 4.14 -21.63 18.30
CA ARG A 108 3.60 -20.42 17.65
C ARG A 108 4.51 -19.20 17.91
N PRO A 109 4.82 -18.36 16.90
CA PRO A 109 5.61 -17.16 17.11
C PRO A 109 4.82 -16.12 17.95
N PRO A 110 5.50 -15.20 18.64
CA PRO A 110 4.86 -14.20 19.50
C PRO A 110 4.08 -13.13 18.71
N ALA A 111 4.29 -13.04 17.40
CA ALA A 111 3.61 -12.11 16.52
C ALA A 111 3.60 -12.65 15.08
N VAL A 112 2.76 -12.05 14.24
CA VAL A 112 2.75 -12.26 12.80
C VAL A 112 2.85 -10.92 12.08
N PHE A 113 3.43 -10.93 10.88
CA PHE A 113 3.54 -9.77 10.03
C PHE A 113 3.01 -10.09 8.63
N GLY A 114 2.22 -9.20 8.04
CA GLY A 114 1.71 -9.41 6.69
C GLY A 114 0.81 -8.31 6.18
N ARG A 115 0.41 -8.43 4.91
CA ARG A 115 -0.48 -7.48 4.25
C ARG A 115 -1.93 -7.94 4.37
N VAL A 116 -2.80 -7.09 4.92
CA VAL A 116 -4.22 -7.39 5.09
C VAL A 116 -4.88 -7.59 3.72
N ARG A 117 -5.53 -8.74 3.53
CA ARG A 117 -6.33 -9.05 2.35
C ARG A 117 -7.79 -8.66 2.58
N THR A 118 -8.35 -9.10 3.70
CA THR A 118 -9.71 -8.82 4.15
C THR A 118 -9.72 -8.82 5.67
N CYS A 119 -10.56 -7.99 6.28
CA CYS A 119 -10.88 -8.08 7.71
C CYS A 119 -12.39 -7.94 7.88
N TYR A 120 -12.91 -8.47 9.00
CA TYR A 120 -14.29 -8.31 9.39
C TYR A 120 -14.36 -7.78 10.82
N PRO A 121 -15.00 -6.61 11.05
CA PRO A 121 -15.50 -5.64 10.07
C PRO A 121 -14.42 -5.13 9.07
N ALA A 122 -14.87 -4.54 7.95
CA ALA A 122 -14.05 -4.25 6.76
C ALA A 122 -12.86 -3.30 6.98
N ASP A 123 -12.90 -2.54 8.07
CA ASP A 123 -11.84 -1.69 8.60
C ASP A 123 -12.15 -1.36 10.07
N GLY A 124 -11.13 -0.98 10.83
CA GLY A 124 -11.34 -0.58 12.22
C GLY A 124 -10.11 -0.73 13.11
N TYR A 125 -10.29 -0.37 14.38
CA TYR A 125 -9.33 -0.69 15.43
C TYR A 125 -9.23 -2.20 15.63
N VAL A 126 -8.02 -2.69 15.90
CA VAL A 126 -7.75 -4.13 16.13
C VAL A 126 -8.70 -4.78 17.14
N ASP A 127 -9.10 -4.06 18.18
CA ASP A 127 -10.00 -4.55 19.23
C ASP A 127 -11.42 -4.87 18.72
N ASN A 128 -11.80 -4.31 17.56
CA ASN A 128 -13.10 -4.53 16.93
C ASN A 128 -13.05 -5.58 15.82
N ILE A 129 -11.87 -6.10 15.46
CA ILE A 129 -11.72 -7.08 14.37
C ILE A 129 -12.02 -8.48 14.91
N GLU A 130 -13.01 -9.15 14.33
CA GLU A 130 -13.39 -10.52 14.67
C GLU A 130 -12.48 -11.53 13.96
N GLU A 131 -12.24 -11.30 12.67
CA GLU A 131 -11.36 -12.13 11.85
C GLU A 131 -10.66 -11.32 10.75
N LEU A 132 -9.50 -11.85 10.33
CA LEU A 132 -8.60 -11.24 9.38
C LEU A 132 -8.00 -12.32 8.47
N GLU A 133 -8.02 -12.08 7.16
CA GLU A 133 -7.10 -12.74 6.24
C GLU A 133 -5.92 -11.83 5.93
N MET A 134 -4.72 -12.38 6.03
CA MET A 134 -3.50 -11.65 5.68
C MET A 134 -2.59 -12.48 4.78
N TYR A 135 -1.96 -11.80 3.84
CA TYR A 135 -0.87 -12.34 3.05
C TYR A 135 0.42 -12.28 3.85
N PHE A 136 0.99 -13.45 4.13
CA PHE A 136 2.31 -13.58 4.71
C PHE A 136 3.36 -13.61 3.59
N PRO A 137 4.35 -12.70 3.58
CA PRO A 137 5.35 -12.67 2.51
C PRO A 137 6.14 -13.97 2.41
N GLY A 138 6.12 -14.59 1.23
CA GLY A 138 6.91 -15.78 0.93
C GLY A 138 8.31 -15.41 0.45
N ARG A 139 9.29 -16.29 0.68
CA ARG A 139 10.63 -16.18 0.10
C ARG A 139 10.63 -16.83 -1.29
N GLU A 140 11.04 -16.08 -2.32
CA GLU A 140 11.13 -16.55 -3.71
C GLU A 140 9.83 -17.21 -4.24
N ALA A 141 8.69 -16.88 -3.63
CA ALA A 141 7.39 -17.47 -3.92
C ALA A 141 6.25 -16.50 -3.57
N ALA A 142 5.07 -16.75 -4.15
CA ALA A 142 3.86 -16.01 -3.83
C ALA A 142 3.53 -16.10 -2.33
N PRO A 143 2.90 -15.06 -1.75
CA PRO A 143 2.59 -15.04 -0.33
C PRO A 143 1.63 -16.15 0.08
N ASP A 144 1.85 -16.67 1.28
CA ASP A 144 0.93 -17.58 1.95
C ASP A 144 -0.29 -16.80 2.45
N LEU A 145 -1.43 -17.48 2.54
CA LEU A 145 -2.64 -16.89 3.13
C LEU A 145 -2.79 -17.38 4.57
N LEU A 146 -2.93 -16.45 5.50
CA LEU A 146 -3.18 -16.73 6.91
C LEU A 146 -4.60 -16.31 7.27
N HIS A 147 -5.24 -17.10 8.15
CA HIS A 147 -6.48 -16.72 8.84
C HIS A 147 -6.14 -16.45 10.30
N VAL A 148 -6.40 -15.22 10.75
CA VAL A 148 -6.15 -14.76 12.11
C VAL A 148 -7.49 -14.39 12.74
N ARG A 149 -7.84 -15.05 13.84
CA ARG A 149 -9.05 -14.73 14.60
C ARG A 149 -8.70 -13.80 15.76
N PHE A 150 -9.67 -13.04 16.25
CA PHE A 150 -9.51 -12.23 17.45
C PHE A 150 -8.93 -13.03 18.63
N ASP A 151 -9.37 -14.28 18.80
CA ASP A 151 -8.89 -15.16 19.86
C ASP A 151 -7.42 -15.58 19.75
N ASP A 152 -6.79 -15.37 18.60
CA ASP A 152 -5.36 -15.57 18.39
C ASP A 152 -4.54 -14.32 18.75
N LEU A 153 -5.15 -13.14 18.86
CA LEU A 153 -4.46 -11.87 19.10
C LEU A 153 -4.21 -11.60 20.59
N SER A 154 -3.01 -11.14 20.93
CA SER A 154 -2.67 -10.76 22.30
C SER A 154 -3.06 -9.30 22.57
N PRO A 155 -3.93 -9.00 23.54
CA PRO A 155 -4.28 -7.62 23.89
C PRO A 155 -3.19 -6.91 24.70
N GLN A 156 -2.14 -7.62 25.11
CA GLN A 156 -1.10 -7.10 26.01
C GLN A 156 -0.02 -6.29 25.30
N ALA A 157 0.08 -6.39 23.97
CA ALA A 157 1.08 -5.71 23.17
C ALA A 157 0.40 -4.91 22.06
N PRO A 158 0.93 -3.73 21.69
CA PRO A 158 0.30 -2.89 20.69
C PRO A 158 0.46 -3.48 19.28
N THR A 159 -0.63 -3.44 18.52
CA THR A 159 -0.61 -3.66 17.07
C THR A 159 0.06 -2.49 16.37
N GLN A 160 0.88 -2.79 15.37
CA GLN A 160 1.47 -1.77 14.50
C GLN A 160 0.93 -1.93 13.09
N SER A 161 0.54 -0.81 12.49
CA SER A 161 -0.07 -0.76 11.16
C SER A 161 0.71 0.20 10.28
N TYR A 162 0.81 -0.14 9.00
CA TYR A 162 1.70 0.54 8.07
C TYR A 162 1.08 0.66 6.67
N CYS A 163 1.35 1.78 6.03
CA CYS A 163 1.18 1.99 4.59
C CYS A 163 2.52 1.83 3.88
N VAL A 164 2.48 1.53 2.58
CA VAL A 164 3.67 1.51 1.73
C VAL A 164 4.03 2.94 1.32
N GLY A 165 5.25 3.38 1.58
CA GLY A 165 5.73 4.71 1.21
C GLY A 165 5.90 4.85 -0.30
N VAL A 166 5.45 5.98 -0.85
CA VAL A 166 5.64 6.36 -2.25
C VAL A 166 6.33 7.72 -2.27
N LYS A 167 7.57 7.80 -2.76
CA LYS A 167 8.28 9.09 -2.84
C LYS A 167 7.75 9.90 -4.03
N MET A 168 7.27 11.10 -3.78
CA MET A 168 6.63 11.96 -4.78
C MET A 168 7.52 13.17 -5.04
N TYR A 169 8.25 13.18 -6.16
CA TYR A 169 8.97 14.37 -6.63
C TYR A 169 8.08 15.14 -7.60
N VAL A 170 7.38 16.14 -7.08
CA VAL A 170 6.31 16.84 -7.82
C VAL A 170 6.43 18.35 -7.60
N SER A 171 6.03 19.13 -8.61
CA SER A 171 5.97 20.58 -8.51
C SER A 171 4.85 20.99 -7.54
N GLU A 172 4.84 22.25 -7.10
CA GLU A 172 3.76 22.75 -6.23
C GLU A 172 2.37 22.57 -6.86
N GLN A 173 2.26 22.75 -8.17
CA GLN A 173 0.99 22.58 -8.89
C GLN A 173 0.58 21.10 -8.94
N GLU A 174 1.51 20.19 -9.23
CA GLU A 174 1.24 18.75 -9.25
C GLU A 174 0.91 18.23 -7.83
N MET A 175 1.57 18.76 -6.80
CA MET A 175 1.25 18.46 -5.40
C MET A 175 -0.21 18.78 -5.08
N GLN A 176 -0.75 19.90 -5.58
CA GLN A 176 -2.16 20.26 -5.40
C GLN A 176 -3.11 19.30 -6.13
N ASP A 177 -2.68 18.66 -7.21
CA ASP A 177 -3.48 17.62 -7.86
C ASP A 177 -3.59 16.40 -6.94
N PHE A 178 -2.47 15.98 -6.35
CA PHE A 178 -2.42 14.81 -5.46
C PHE A 178 -3.04 15.04 -4.10
N SER A 179 -2.99 16.25 -3.54
CA SER A 179 -3.60 16.55 -2.23
C SER A 179 -5.12 16.33 -2.24
N ARG A 180 -5.77 16.44 -3.40
CA ARG A 180 -7.21 16.15 -3.57
C ARG A 180 -7.53 14.65 -3.54
N SER A 181 -6.54 13.80 -3.77
CA SER A 181 -6.66 12.35 -3.84
C SER A 181 -5.83 11.62 -2.77
N GLU A 182 -5.22 12.35 -1.85
CA GLU A 182 -4.31 11.80 -0.83
C GLU A 182 -4.99 10.75 0.05
N ASN A 183 -6.25 10.99 0.43
CA ASN A 183 -7.06 10.02 1.18
C ASN A 183 -7.21 8.69 0.41
N ILE A 184 -7.35 8.74 -0.91
CA ILE A 184 -7.52 7.53 -1.74
C ILE A 184 -6.22 6.72 -1.76
N PHE A 185 -5.04 7.38 -1.73
CA PHE A 185 -3.77 6.66 -1.56
C PHE A 185 -3.73 5.92 -0.23
N ILE A 186 -4.09 6.60 0.86
CA ILE A 186 -4.10 6.04 2.21
C ILE A 186 -5.10 4.88 2.33
N GLU A 187 -6.32 5.03 1.80
CA GLU A 187 -7.33 3.96 1.72
C GLU A 187 -6.83 2.73 0.95
N LYS A 188 -5.95 2.95 -0.04
CA LYS A 188 -5.32 1.88 -0.82
C LYS A 188 -4.08 1.29 -0.16
N GLY A 189 -3.66 1.79 1.00
CA GLY A 189 -2.50 1.32 1.75
C GLY A 189 -1.19 1.96 1.30
N PHE A 190 -1.22 3.15 0.68
CA PHE A 190 -0.05 3.90 0.23
C PHE A 190 0.05 5.25 0.95
N ALA A 191 1.27 5.63 1.35
CA ALA A 191 1.57 6.90 1.97
C ALA A 191 2.42 7.76 1.01
N PRO A 192 1.85 8.82 0.40
CA PRO A 192 2.63 9.73 -0.44
C PRO A 192 3.61 10.56 0.42
N LEU A 193 4.87 10.59 0.02
CA LEU A 193 5.96 11.30 0.68
C LEU A 193 6.48 12.38 -0.26
N TYR A 194 5.92 13.58 -0.15
CA TYR A 194 6.21 14.66 -1.09
C TYR A 194 7.55 15.33 -0.85
N GLU A 195 8.27 15.56 -1.95
CA GLU A 195 9.43 16.43 -2.04
C GLU A 195 9.28 17.35 -3.26
N THR A 196 9.50 18.64 -3.06
CA THR A 196 9.49 19.63 -4.16
C THR A 196 10.90 20.01 -4.61
N GLY A 197 11.91 19.79 -3.76
CA GLY A 197 13.32 20.02 -4.08
C GLY A 197 13.97 18.82 -4.78
N TYR A 198 15.19 19.03 -5.28
CA TYR A 198 16.02 17.99 -5.90
C TYR A 198 17.25 17.59 -5.07
N ILE A 199 17.56 18.32 -3.98
CA ILE A 199 18.76 18.08 -3.16
C ILE A 199 18.72 16.67 -2.55
N ASP A 200 17.60 16.30 -1.93
CA ASP A 200 17.43 14.97 -1.31
C ASP A 200 17.62 13.82 -2.31
N LEU A 201 17.25 14.03 -3.58
CA LEU A 201 17.50 13.05 -4.64
C LEU A 201 19.00 12.90 -4.92
N LEU A 202 19.73 14.02 -4.99
CA LEU A 202 21.16 14.05 -5.24
C LEU A 202 21.99 13.45 -4.08
N GLU A 203 21.45 13.47 -2.86
CA GLU A 203 22.06 12.83 -1.69
C GLU A 203 21.91 11.30 -1.66
N VAL A 204 21.10 10.73 -2.55
CA VAL A 204 20.95 9.27 -2.63
C VAL A 204 22.24 8.65 -3.19
N SER A 205 22.71 7.59 -2.53
CA SER A 205 23.95 6.90 -2.84
C SER A 205 23.77 5.39 -2.74
N GLU A 206 24.75 4.63 -3.21
CA GLU A 206 24.77 3.17 -3.06
C GLU A 206 24.65 2.72 -1.59
N GLN A 207 25.13 3.55 -0.65
CA GLN A 207 25.14 3.27 0.77
C GLN A 207 23.76 3.43 1.44
N ASN A 208 22.94 4.38 0.96
CA ASN A 208 21.66 4.70 1.61
C ASN A 208 20.41 4.28 0.82
N GLN A 209 20.54 3.97 -0.49
CA GLN A 209 19.38 3.71 -1.34
C GLN A 209 18.48 2.56 -0.85
N ALA A 210 19.06 1.54 -0.20
CA ALA A 210 18.31 0.40 0.30
C ALA A 210 17.38 0.75 1.48
N ALA A 211 17.64 1.86 2.17
CA ALA A 211 16.79 2.40 3.22
C ALA A 211 15.65 3.29 2.69
N LEU A 212 15.63 3.56 1.38
CA LEU A 212 14.60 4.39 0.76
C LEU A 212 13.48 3.55 0.15
N PRO A 213 12.27 4.14 -0.01
CA PRO A 213 11.16 3.52 -0.70
C PRO A 213 11.53 2.96 -2.07
N TRP A 214 10.78 1.97 -2.54
CA TRP A 214 10.92 1.36 -3.87
C TRP A 214 10.15 2.13 -4.93
N LEU A 215 9.04 2.76 -4.56
CA LEU A 215 8.09 3.38 -5.47
C LEU A 215 8.30 4.89 -5.52
N TYR A 216 8.48 5.44 -6.71
CA TYR A 216 8.70 6.86 -6.97
C TYR A 216 7.72 7.38 -8.01
N VAL A 217 7.04 8.47 -7.72
CA VAL A 217 6.30 9.25 -8.73
C VAL A 217 7.08 10.52 -9.00
N ILE A 218 7.44 10.72 -10.28
CA ILE A 218 8.21 11.86 -10.75
C ILE A 218 7.31 12.71 -11.66
N GLY A 219 6.98 13.91 -11.21
CA GLY A 219 6.23 14.90 -11.98
C GLY A 219 7.07 15.45 -13.13
N SER A 220 6.49 15.53 -14.33
CA SER A 220 7.14 16.21 -15.45
C SER A 220 7.33 17.70 -15.16
N GLY A 221 6.37 18.35 -14.49
CA GLY A 221 6.48 19.76 -14.11
C GLY A 221 7.62 20.00 -13.11
N TRP A 222 7.77 19.10 -12.13
CA TRP A 222 8.92 19.11 -11.21
C TRP A 222 10.24 19.03 -11.96
N PHE A 223 10.40 18.04 -12.83
CA PHE A 223 11.66 17.83 -13.55
C PHE A 223 12.01 19.04 -14.43
N ALA A 224 11.02 19.63 -15.11
CA ALA A 224 11.22 20.83 -15.92
C ALA A 224 11.53 22.10 -15.11
N SER A 225 11.21 22.12 -13.82
CA SER A 225 11.52 23.24 -12.92
C SER A 225 12.97 23.24 -12.41
N ILE A 226 13.70 22.16 -12.64
CA ILE A 226 15.09 21.99 -12.17
C ILE A 226 16.01 22.87 -13.02
N PRO A 227 16.94 23.65 -12.41
CA PRO A 227 17.86 24.48 -13.17
C PRO A 227 18.74 23.68 -14.12
N ASP A 228 18.94 24.20 -15.34
CA ASP A 228 19.77 23.56 -16.38
C ASP A 228 21.17 23.18 -15.87
N SER A 229 21.73 23.98 -14.96
CA SER A 229 23.07 23.76 -14.38
C SER A 229 23.20 22.48 -13.55
N VAL A 230 22.10 21.90 -13.09
CA VAL A 230 22.08 20.67 -12.28
C VAL A 230 21.21 19.56 -12.89
N GLN A 231 20.61 19.81 -14.06
CA GLN A 231 19.68 18.89 -14.70
C GLN A 231 20.37 17.60 -15.11
N GLY A 232 21.65 17.67 -15.53
CA GLY A 232 22.45 16.50 -15.90
C GLY A 232 22.65 15.53 -14.72
N GLU A 233 22.99 16.06 -13.55
CA GLU A 233 23.16 15.30 -12.31
C GLU A 233 21.86 14.64 -11.88
N VAL A 234 20.74 15.35 -11.97
CA VAL A 234 19.42 14.79 -11.66
C VAL A 234 19.07 13.65 -12.62
N ARG A 235 19.29 13.82 -13.93
CA ARG A 235 19.06 12.74 -14.92
C ARG A 235 19.86 11.48 -14.57
N GLU A 236 21.16 11.64 -14.30
CA GLU A 236 22.02 10.52 -13.91
C GLU A 236 21.53 9.86 -12.62
N GLN A 237 21.06 10.65 -11.66
CA GLN A 237 20.57 10.13 -10.39
C GLN A 237 19.27 9.34 -10.55
N LEU A 238 18.33 9.79 -11.37
CA LEU A 238 17.12 9.04 -11.72
C LEU A 238 17.46 7.73 -12.44
N ARG A 239 18.45 7.74 -13.35
CA ARG A 239 18.98 6.53 -14.00
C ARG A 239 19.58 5.55 -12.97
N LYS A 240 20.30 6.03 -11.96
CA LYS A 240 20.81 5.19 -10.87
C LYS A 240 19.70 4.57 -10.04
N LEU A 241 18.63 5.29 -9.71
CA LEU A 241 17.47 4.72 -9.01
C LEU A 241 16.91 3.50 -9.76
N VAL A 242 16.76 3.63 -11.09
CA VAL A 242 16.31 2.51 -11.93
C VAL A 242 17.29 1.32 -11.87
N ARG A 243 18.61 1.58 -11.95
CA ARG A 243 19.64 0.53 -11.82
C ARG A 243 19.61 -0.14 -10.44
N TRP A 244 19.23 0.59 -9.39
CA TRP A 244 19.02 0.06 -8.05
C TRP A 244 17.63 -0.58 -7.85
N LYS A 245 16.95 -0.95 -8.94
CA LYS A 245 15.64 -1.61 -8.95
C LYS A 245 14.52 -0.79 -8.27
N LYS A 246 14.61 0.54 -8.29
CA LYS A 246 13.49 1.41 -7.90
C LYS A 246 12.52 1.55 -9.08
N ASP A 247 11.22 1.58 -8.78
CA ASP A 247 10.17 1.75 -9.77
C ASP A 247 9.78 3.23 -9.86
N LEU A 248 9.94 3.82 -11.05
CA LEU A 248 9.67 5.23 -11.33
C LEU A 248 8.44 5.35 -12.25
N PHE A 249 7.44 6.13 -11.81
CA PHE A 249 6.25 6.48 -12.57
C PHE A 249 6.30 7.96 -12.95
N ASN A 250 6.14 8.29 -14.23
CA ASN A 250 6.19 9.69 -14.66
C ASN A 250 4.80 10.34 -14.64
N TYR A 251 4.44 11.05 -13.58
CA TYR A 251 3.20 11.83 -13.59
C TYR A 251 3.29 12.95 -14.62
N HIS A 252 2.48 12.85 -15.68
CA HIS A 252 2.48 13.78 -16.80
C HIS A 252 1.04 14.21 -17.09
N PRO A 253 0.49 15.14 -16.31
CA PRO A 253 -0.89 15.56 -16.47
C PRO A 253 -1.12 16.17 -17.85
N GLY A 254 -2.29 15.93 -18.43
CA GLY A 254 -2.59 16.28 -19.83
C GLY A 254 -2.36 17.76 -20.18
N ARG A 255 -2.38 18.66 -19.18
CA ARG A 255 -2.05 20.09 -19.33
C ARG A 255 -0.61 20.36 -19.81
N TYR A 256 0.30 19.41 -19.66
CA TYR A 256 1.71 19.56 -20.03
C TYR A 256 2.07 18.99 -21.41
N SER A 257 1.12 18.35 -22.09
CA SER A 257 1.31 17.61 -23.35
C SER A 257 1.97 18.38 -24.51
N LEU A 258 2.09 19.71 -24.42
CA LEU A 258 2.74 20.56 -25.44
C LEU A 258 3.83 21.48 -24.86
N GLN A 259 4.02 21.50 -23.54
CA GLN A 259 4.86 22.47 -22.84
C GLN A 259 6.08 21.83 -22.18
N VAL A 260 5.94 20.57 -21.77
CA VAL A 260 6.97 19.85 -21.03
C VAL A 260 7.14 18.49 -21.68
N ARG A 261 8.39 18.05 -21.83
CA ARG A 261 8.67 16.70 -22.31
C ARG A 261 8.36 15.68 -21.21
N ALA A 262 7.93 14.49 -21.62
CA ALA A 262 7.79 13.39 -20.68
C ALA A 262 9.18 13.00 -20.14
N LEU A 263 9.24 12.48 -18.91
CA LEU A 263 10.51 12.09 -18.29
C LEU A 263 11.26 11.04 -19.13
N ASN A 264 10.53 10.24 -19.91
CA ASN A 264 11.07 9.22 -20.80
C ASN A 264 11.98 9.82 -21.86
N GLU A 265 11.50 10.90 -22.45
CA GLU A 265 12.20 11.65 -23.49
C GLU A 265 13.43 12.32 -22.89
N GLU A 266 13.30 12.83 -21.65
CA GLU A 266 14.38 13.47 -20.91
C GLU A 266 15.47 12.51 -20.43
N LEU A 267 15.14 11.25 -20.15
CA LEU A 267 16.08 10.24 -19.67
C LEU A 267 16.66 9.37 -20.79
N ASP A 268 16.28 9.61 -22.05
CA ASP A 268 16.64 8.77 -23.20
C ASP A 268 16.28 7.29 -23.00
N PHE A 269 15.23 7.01 -22.22
CA PHE A 269 14.78 5.65 -22.02
C PHE A 269 14.09 5.16 -23.29
N GLN A 270 14.87 4.47 -24.13
CA GLN A 270 14.38 3.81 -25.33
C GLN A 270 13.37 2.71 -25.00
N TYR A 271 12.62 2.31 -26.02
CA TYR A 271 11.77 1.14 -25.96
C TYR A 271 12.62 -0.12 -25.68
N GLY A 272 12.79 -0.47 -24.40
CA GLY A 272 13.16 -1.82 -23.93
C GLY A 272 13.90 -1.83 -22.59
N PHE A 273 14.15 -0.65 -22.02
CA PHE A 273 15.15 -0.47 -20.96
C PHE A 273 14.70 -0.96 -19.57
N THR A 274 13.40 -0.95 -19.28
CA THR A 274 12.80 -1.59 -18.11
C THR A 274 11.47 -2.25 -18.50
N GLU A 275 11.03 -3.30 -17.79
CA GLU A 275 9.65 -3.82 -17.94
C GLU A 275 8.61 -2.73 -17.64
N ASN A 276 8.99 -1.73 -16.84
CA ASN A 276 8.16 -0.61 -16.38
C ASN A 276 8.33 0.60 -17.28
N TYR A 277 8.04 0.39 -18.56
CA TYR A 277 7.82 1.51 -19.47
C TYR A 277 6.94 2.54 -18.81
N LEU A 278 7.53 3.73 -18.71
CA LEU A 278 7.01 4.88 -18.01
C LEU A 278 5.56 5.11 -18.39
N VAL A 279 4.71 4.57 -17.55
CA VAL A 279 3.32 4.93 -17.57
C VAL A 279 3.34 6.41 -17.27
N ALA A 280 2.76 7.18 -18.18
CA ALA A 280 2.58 8.61 -18.06
C ALA A 280 1.15 8.85 -17.57
N PRO A 281 0.81 8.54 -16.31
CA PRO A 281 -0.53 8.78 -15.81
C PRO A 281 -0.87 10.26 -15.98
N GLN A 282 -1.98 10.50 -16.67
CA GLN A 282 -2.43 11.85 -16.99
C GLN A 282 -3.27 12.46 -15.86
N ASP A 283 -3.62 11.65 -14.85
CA ASP A 283 -4.35 12.05 -13.66
C ASP A 283 -3.89 11.23 -12.44
N THR A 284 -4.26 11.69 -11.25
CA THR A 284 -3.80 11.11 -9.98
C THR A 284 -4.38 9.72 -9.73
N GLY A 285 -5.56 9.40 -10.28
CA GLY A 285 -6.16 8.08 -10.21
C GLY A 285 -5.43 7.06 -11.07
N GLN A 286 -4.99 7.44 -12.28
CA GLN A 286 -4.11 6.62 -13.11
C GLN A 286 -2.79 6.34 -12.42
N ALA A 287 -2.19 7.36 -11.78
CA ALA A 287 -0.93 7.19 -11.04
C ALA A 287 -1.09 6.17 -9.91
N LEU A 288 -2.14 6.32 -9.09
CA LEU A 288 -2.43 5.38 -8.01
C LEU A 288 -2.65 3.96 -8.50
N ARG A 289 -3.45 3.76 -9.57
CA ARG A 289 -3.67 2.42 -10.14
C ARG A 289 -2.36 1.75 -10.55
N LYS A 290 -1.42 2.50 -11.12
CA LYS A 290 -0.13 1.97 -11.56
C LYS A 290 0.81 1.65 -10.42
N VAL A 291 0.81 2.49 -9.38
CA VAL A 291 1.49 2.19 -8.12
C VAL A 291 0.92 0.90 -7.51
N GLU A 292 -0.41 0.75 -7.46
CA GLU A 292 -1.11 -0.42 -6.92
C GLU A 292 -0.81 -1.70 -7.71
N GLU A 293 -0.94 -1.64 -9.04
CA GLU A 293 -0.62 -2.75 -9.96
C GLU A 293 0.82 -3.22 -9.76
N ARG A 294 1.77 -2.29 -9.82
CA ARG A 294 3.20 -2.62 -9.76
C ARG A 294 3.60 -3.18 -8.40
N PHE A 295 3.16 -2.55 -7.31
CA PHE A 295 3.43 -3.08 -5.97
C PHE A 295 2.80 -4.45 -5.77
N GLY A 296 1.60 -4.67 -6.32
CA GLY A 296 0.94 -5.98 -6.32
C GLY A 296 1.78 -7.04 -7.02
N GLU A 297 2.31 -6.75 -8.20
CA GLU A 297 3.22 -7.66 -8.92
C GLU A 297 4.48 -7.99 -8.11
N MET A 298 5.15 -6.96 -7.57
CA MET A 298 6.34 -7.14 -6.73
C MET A 298 6.03 -8.03 -5.53
N PHE A 299 4.93 -7.75 -4.83
CA PHE A 299 4.51 -8.50 -3.66
C PHE A 299 4.20 -9.97 -3.97
N MET A 300 3.63 -10.25 -5.15
CA MET A 300 3.30 -11.62 -5.57
C MET A 300 4.50 -12.42 -6.08
N ARG A 301 5.62 -11.78 -6.45
CA ARG A 301 6.87 -12.46 -6.83
C ARG A 301 7.60 -13.06 -5.61
N GLY A 302 7.32 -12.56 -4.41
CA GLY A 302 7.99 -12.96 -3.16
C GLY A 302 9.21 -12.10 -2.84
N MET A 303 9.82 -12.38 -1.70
CA MET A 303 11.04 -11.70 -1.25
C MET A 303 12.26 -12.27 -1.99
N GLU A 304 13.10 -11.38 -2.52
CA GLU A 304 14.40 -11.69 -3.16
C GLU A 304 15.52 -11.89 -2.14
#